data_AF-A0A5C7XLK1-F1
#
_entry.id   AF-A0A5C7XLK1-F1
#
_cell.length_a   1.000
_cell.length_b   1.000
_cell.length_c   1.000
_cell.angle_alpha   90.00
_cell.angle_beta   90.00
_cell.angle_gamma   90.00
#
_symmetry.space_group_name_H-M   'P 1'
#
loop_
_entity.id
_entity.type
_entity.pdbx_description
1 polymer ?
#
loop_
_entity_poly.entity_id
_entity_poly.type
_entity_poly.pdbx_seq_one_letter_code
_entity_poly.pdbx_strand_id
1 'polypeptide(L)'
;MREDTVLRFRSGTHYHFVAVTHRPGVWRTTASDYRTDDCEPITEFAYNAIGKVERWADIIARANNLAYVTQWRPPPPRTRVMHAVVRFVLVGAEHWDAAIHVGHNRWHSTVEQASGVLIGSWSDITKHSTHIEMADSWQRLPDGLPHYSEWKFRRQRPATAGSSLGQQLSHDVCGGFE
;
A
#
# COMPACT_ATOMS: atom_id res chain seq x y z
N MET A 1 3.58 -16.25 -10.55
CA MET A 1 4.42 -15.05 -10.74
C MET A 1 5.83 -15.37 -10.28
N ARG A 2 6.84 -14.74 -10.86
CA ARG A 2 8.26 -14.96 -10.50
C ARG A 2 8.58 -14.26 -9.18
N GLU A 3 9.64 -14.70 -8.50
CA GLU A 3 10.24 -13.96 -7.39
C GLU A 3 10.58 -12.51 -7.80
N ASP A 4 10.58 -11.59 -6.84
CA ASP A 4 10.84 -10.15 -6.98
C ASP A 4 9.90 -9.41 -7.93
N THR A 5 8.75 -10.01 -8.27
CA THR A 5 7.67 -9.29 -8.95
C THR A 5 7.16 -8.21 -8.02
N VAL A 6 7.04 -6.98 -8.55
CA VAL A 6 6.43 -5.86 -7.84
C VAL A 6 5.07 -5.54 -8.45
N LEU A 7 4.07 -5.45 -7.58
CA LEU A 7 2.71 -5.09 -7.90
C LEU A 7 2.40 -3.69 -7.40
N ARG A 8 1.51 -3.02 -8.13
CA ARG A 8 0.76 -1.86 -7.64
C ARG A 8 -0.73 -2.16 -7.75
N PHE A 9 -1.47 -1.81 -6.72
CA PHE A 9 -2.93 -1.90 -6.74
C PHE A 9 -3.56 -0.82 -5.89
N ARG A 10 -4.88 -0.69 -5.99
CA ARG A 10 -5.69 0.09 -5.07
C ARG A 10 -6.50 -0.85 -4.20
N SER A 11 -6.71 -0.55 -2.92
CA SER A 11 -7.72 -1.23 -2.11
C SER A 11 -8.72 -0.21 -1.63
N GLY A 12 -10.01 -0.45 -1.94
CA GLY A 12 -11.05 0.57 -1.79
C GLY A 12 -10.80 1.80 -2.67
N THR A 13 -11.27 2.96 -2.22
CA THR A 13 -11.20 4.24 -2.93
C THR A 13 -10.00 5.10 -2.55
N HIS A 14 -9.28 4.86 -1.47
CA HIS A 14 -8.32 5.87 -0.99
C HIS A 14 -6.86 5.40 -0.90
N TYR A 15 -6.61 4.11 -1.09
CA TYR A 15 -5.30 3.55 -0.77
C TYR A 15 -4.62 2.94 -1.98
N HIS A 16 -3.42 3.41 -2.30
CA HIS A 16 -2.50 2.76 -3.22
C HIS A 16 -1.54 1.86 -2.46
N PHE A 17 -1.36 0.65 -2.96
CA PHE A 17 -0.47 -0.34 -2.39
C PHE A 17 0.64 -0.67 -3.36
N VAL A 18 1.78 -1.01 -2.79
CA VAL A 18 2.81 -1.79 -3.47
C VAL A 18 2.99 -3.11 -2.76
N ALA A 19 3.19 -4.17 -3.53
CA ALA A 19 3.56 -5.46 -2.99
C ALA A 19 4.76 -6.05 -3.73
N VAL A 20 5.62 -6.76 -3.02
CA VAL A 20 6.76 -7.48 -3.58
C VAL A 20 6.72 -8.94 -3.15
N THR A 21 7.03 -9.87 -4.07
CA THR A 21 7.05 -11.30 -3.76
C THR A 21 8.46 -11.78 -3.50
N HIS A 22 8.69 -12.34 -2.32
CA HIS A 22 9.99 -12.90 -1.92
C HIS A 22 10.07 -14.40 -2.21
N ARG A 23 8.91 -15.06 -2.28
CA ARG A 23 8.77 -16.48 -2.65
C ARG A 23 7.43 -16.64 -3.36
N PRO A 24 7.31 -17.60 -4.29
CA PRO A 24 6.04 -17.85 -4.97
C PRO A 24 4.86 -17.94 -3.99
N GLY A 25 3.91 -17.02 -4.13
CA GLY A 25 2.68 -16.98 -3.32
C GLY A 25 2.76 -16.21 -1.99
N VAL A 26 3.94 -15.72 -1.60
CA VAL A 26 4.15 -14.88 -0.41
C VAL A 26 4.50 -13.46 -0.84
N TRP A 27 3.74 -12.49 -0.35
CA TRP A 27 3.82 -11.09 -0.74
C TRP A 27 3.95 -10.18 0.47
N ARG A 28 4.93 -9.29 0.49
CA ARG A 28 4.98 -8.20 1.46
C ARG A 28 4.30 -6.97 0.86
N THR A 29 3.45 -6.32 1.64
CA THR A 29 2.67 -5.17 1.15
C THR A 29 2.95 -3.90 1.96
N THR A 30 2.71 -2.76 1.34
CA THR A 30 2.74 -1.45 1.97
C THR A 30 1.61 -0.58 1.45
N ALA A 31 1.10 0.33 2.28
CA ALA A 31 -0.02 1.21 1.96
C ALA A 31 0.43 2.67 1.92
N SER A 32 0.00 3.42 0.90
CA SER A 32 0.02 4.89 0.94
C SER A 32 -1.07 5.37 1.89
N ASP A 33 -0.73 6.07 2.97
CA ASP A 33 -1.71 6.70 3.87
C ASP A 33 -2.34 7.98 3.27
N TYR A 34 -2.09 8.26 1.99
CA TYR A 34 -2.63 9.46 1.36
C TYR A 34 -4.07 9.24 0.89
N ARG A 35 -5.02 9.56 1.78
CA ARG A 35 -6.42 9.76 1.41
C ARG A 35 -6.56 11.06 0.60
N THR A 36 -7.36 11.02 -0.46
CA THR A 36 -7.68 12.19 -1.31
C THR A 36 -8.95 12.92 -0.86
N ASP A 37 -9.52 12.54 0.28
CA ASP A 37 -10.76 13.06 0.85
C ASP A 37 -10.54 13.55 2.29
N ASP A 38 -11.30 14.57 2.73
CA ASP A 38 -11.18 15.25 4.04
C ASP A 38 -11.66 14.41 5.24
N CYS A 39 -11.62 13.08 5.14
CA CYS A 39 -12.01 12.18 6.22
C CYS A 39 -10.86 11.95 7.20
N GLU A 40 -11.19 11.63 8.45
CA GLU A 40 -10.19 11.25 9.46
C GLU A 40 -9.29 10.10 8.94
N PRO A 41 -7.98 10.13 9.23
CA PRO A 41 -7.08 9.03 8.93
C PRO A 41 -7.63 7.74 9.57
N ILE A 42 -7.72 6.64 8.81
CA ILE A 42 -8.05 5.34 9.40
C ILE A 42 -6.82 4.88 10.17
N THR A 43 -6.74 5.26 11.45
CA THR A 43 -5.67 4.89 12.39
C THR A 43 -5.66 3.38 12.68
N GLU A 44 -6.75 2.68 12.35
CA GLU A 44 -6.85 1.22 12.38
C GLU A 44 -6.33 0.60 11.07
N PHE A 45 -5.01 0.63 10.86
CA PHE A 45 -4.34 -0.19 9.84
C PHE A 45 -4.43 -1.72 10.09
N ALA A 46 -5.30 -2.19 11.00
CA ALA A 46 -5.39 -3.58 11.44
C ALA A 46 -5.52 -4.57 10.28
N TYR A 47 -6.15 -4.16 9.16
CA TYR A 47 -6.32 -5.00 7.97
C TYR A 47 -5.24 -4.81 6.89
N ASN A 48 -4.50 -3.70 6.89
CA ASN A 48 -3.61 -3.25 5.80
C ASN A 48 -2.27 -2.67 6.32
N ALA A 49 -1.69 -3.29 7.34
CA ALA A 49 -0.43 -2.83 7.93
C ALA A 49 0.72 -2.76 6.93
N ILE A 50 1.60 -1.76 7.11
CA ILE A 50 2.88 -1.69 6.41
C ILE A 50 3.72 -2.92 6.77
N GLY A 51 4.32 -3.57 5.78
CA GLY A 51 5.10 -4.78 5.97
C GLY A 51 4.26 -6.04 6.21
N LYS A 52 2.94 -5.98 5.98
CA LYS A 52 2.07 -7.16 6.10
C LYS A 52 2.46 -8.19 5.05
N VAL A 53 2.72 -9.40 5.52
CA VAL A 53 2.91 -10.58 4.66
C VAL A 53 1.54 -11.18 4.35
N GLU A 54 1.21 -11.30 3.08
CA GLU A 54 -0.08 -11.77 2.57
C GLU A 54 0.09 -12.85 1.51
N ARG A 55 -0.95 -13.67 1.33
CA ARG A 55 -1.01 -14.60 0.20
C ARG A 55 -1.57 -13.88 -1.02
N TRP A 56 -1.28 -14.42 -2.20
CA TRP A 56 -1.85 -13.92 -3.45
C TRP A 56 -3.39 -13.80 -3.42
N ALA A 57 -4.07 -14.81 -2.85
CA ALA A 57 -5.52 -14.84 -2.71
C ALA A 57 -6.07 -13.64 -1.91
N ASP A 58 -5.34 -13.21 -0.87
CA ASP A 58 -5.76 -12.09 -0.02
C ASP A 58 -5.62 -10.75 -0.75
N ILE A 59 -4.56 -10.60 -1.56
CA ILE A 59 -4.34 -9.41 -2.39
C ILE A 59 -5.44 -9.28 -3.44
N ILE A 60 -5.67 -10.34 -4.24
CA ILE A 60 -6.66 -10.26 -5.33
C ILE A 60 -8.09 -10.08 -4.84
N ALA A 61 -8.43 -10.53 -3.64
CA ALA A 61 -9.76 -10.37 -3.06
C ALA A 61 -10.11 -8.91 -2.75
N ARG A 62 -9.11 -8.02 -2.63
CA ARG A 62 -9.28 -6.61 -2.27
C ARG A 62 -8.67 -5.61 -3.25
N ALA A 63 -8.00 -6.10 -4.29
CA ALA A 63 -7.26 -5.28 -5.24
C ALA A 63 -8.14 -4.80 -6.40
N ASN A 64 -8.09 -3.51 -6.65
CA ASN A 64 -8.63 -2.82 -7.82
C ASN A 64 -7.46 -2.27 -8.63
N ASN A 65 -7.60 -2.13 -9.94
CA ASN A 65 -6.56 -1.53 -10.80
C ASN A 65 -5.17 -2.18 -10.60
N LEU A 66 -5.14 -3.51 -10.52
CA LEU A 66 -3.93 -4.27 -10.26
C LEU A 66 -3.03 -4.29 -11.49
N ALA A 67 -1.77 -3.91 -11.30
CA ALA A 67 -0.74 -3.92 -12.33
C ALA A 67 0.59 -4.42 -11.74
N TYR A 68 1.45 -4.94 -12.60
CA TYR A 68 2.81 -5.34 -12.22
C TYR A 68 3.85 -4.60 -13.06
N VAL A 69 5.03 -4.40 -12.49
CA VAL A 69 6.14 -3.73 -13.18
C VAL A 69 6.72 -4.66 -14.24
N THR A 70 6.85 -4.16 -15.47
CA THR A 70 7.46 -4.91 -16.59
C THR A 70 8.85 -4.43 -16.94
N GLN A 71 9.20 -3.17 -16.61
CA GLN A 71 10.51 -2.60 -16.89
C GLN A 71 10.99 -1.74 -15.72
N TRP A 72 12.29 -1.82 -15.48
CA TRP A 72 13.01 -1.10 -14.43
C TRP A 72 14.09 -0.23 -15.06
N ARG A 73 14.34 0.92 -14.46
CA ARG A 73 15.40 1.85 -14.89
C ARG A 73 16.18 2.39 -13.68
N PRO A 74 17.39 2.93 -13.89
CA PRO A 74 18.10 3.65 -12.86
C PRO A 74 17.23 4.78 -12.26
N PRO A 75 17.21 4.95 -10.93
CA PRO A 75 16.42 5.99 -10.32
C PRO A 75 17.03 7.37 -10.62
N PRO A 76 16.21 8.41 -10.82
CA PRO A 76 16.71 9.78 -10.83
C PRO A 76 17.27 10.15 -9.44
N PRO A 77 18.15 11.16 -9.35
CA PRO A 77 18.71 11.62 -8.07
C PRO A 77 17.64 11.98 -7.04
N ARG A 78 16.49 12.49 -7.51
CA ARG A 78 15.26 12.71 -6.73
C ARG A 78 14.06 12.56 -7.66
N THR A 79 12.98 11.95 -7.18
CA THR A 79 11.67 11.98 -7.88
C THR A 79 10.66 12.77 -7.09
N ARG A 80 9.87 13.58 -7.79
CA ARG A 80 8.68 14.27 -7.25
C ARG A 80 7.39 13.65 -7.76
N VAL A 81 7.49 12.59 -8.57
CA VAL A 81 6.33 11.95 -9.18
C VAL A 81 5.55 11.22 -8.09
N MET A 82 4.31 11.66 -7.85
CA MET A 82 3.38 10.99 -6.94
C MET A 82 3.19 9.53 -7.38
N HIS A 83 3.19 8.62 -6.42
CA HIS A 83 3.07 7.17 -6.64
C HIS A 83 4.16 6.57 -7.53
N ALA A 84 5.32 7.21 -7.64
CA ALA A 84 6.52 6.55 -8.16
C ALA A 84 6.84 5.33 -7.29
N VAL A 85 7.18 4.21 -7.93
CA VAL A 85 7.55 2.97 -7.23
C VAL A 85 9.00 2.67 -7.49
N VAL A 86 9.71 2.27 -6.45
CA VAL A 86 11.07 1.76 -6.54
C VAL A 86 11.11 0.36 -5.95
N ARG A 87 12.07 -0.44 -6.44
CA ARG A 87 12.57 -1.60 -5.72
C ARG A 87 14.01 -1.34 -5.29
N PHE A 88 14.40 -1.90 -4.16
CA PHE A 88 15.75 -1.77 -3.63
C PHE A 88 16.15 -3.02 -2.84
N VAL A 89 17.46 -3.25 -2.71
CA VAL A 89 18.02 -4.32 -1.86
C VAL A 89 18.74 -3.68 -0.69
N LEU A 90 18.29 -3.96 0.54
CA LEU A 90 18.96 -3.46 1.74
C LEU A 90 20.39 -4.01 1.85
N VAL A 91 21.29 -3.25 2.49
CA VAL A 91 22.65 -3.72 2.77
C VAL A 91 22.59 -5.01 3.61
N GLY A 92 23.17 -6.09 3.07
CA GLY A 92 23.18 -7.41 3.71
C GLY A 92 21.90 -8.24 3.53
N ALA A 93 20.91 -7.75 2.77
CA ALA A 93 19.74 -8.52 2.39
C ALA A 93 19.95 -9.24 1.04
N GLU A 94 19.31 -10.39 0.87
CA GLU A 94 19.35 -11.18 -0.36
C GLU A 94 18.16 -10.89 -1.29
N HIS A 95 17.08 -10.32 -0.76
CA HIS A 95 15.82 -10.11 -1.49
C HIS A 95 15.55 -8.63 -1.77
N TRP A 96 14.75 -8.38 -2.81
CA TRP A 96 14.25 -7.05 -3.10
C TRP A 96 13.11 -6.66 -2.17
N ASP A 97 13.17 -5.43 -1.69
CA ASP A 97 12.04 -4.70 -1.11
C ASP A 97 11.55 -3.64 -2.08
N ALA A 98 10.37 -3.07 -1.82
CA ALA A 98 9.78 -2.04 -2.65
C ALA A 98 9.23 -0.89 -1.82
N ALA A 99 9.16 0.30 -2.42
CA ALA A 99 8.54 1.47 -1.81
C ALA A 99 7.76 2.30 -2.82
N ILE A 100 6.75 3.01 -2.32
CA ILE A 100 5.92 3.95 -3.07
C ILE A 100 6.09 5.37 -2.53
N HIS A 101 6.28 6.33 -3.43
CA HIS A 101 6.33 7.75 -3.10
C HIS A 101 4.91 8.31 -2.92
N VAL A 102 4.65 8.97 -1.80
CA VAL A 102 3.32 9.54 -1.47
C VAL A 102 3.33 11.05 -1.39
N GLY A 103 4.36 11.71 -1.93
CA GLY A 103 4.51 13.15 -1.91
C GLY A 103 5.25 13.66 -0.69
N HIS A 104 5.60 14.95 -0.71
CA HIS A 104 6.36 15.62 0.36
C HIS A 104 7.62 14.86 0.81
N ASN A 105 8.32 14.21 -0.14
CA ASN A 105 9.49 13.35 0.09
C ASN A 105 9.24 12.13 1.00
N ARG A 106 7.99 11.75 1.24
CA ARG A 106 7.61 10.59 2.05
C ARG A 106 7.50 9.34 1.17
N TRP A 107 8.05 8.25 1.67
CA TRP A 107 8.03 6.94 1.04
C TRP A 107 7.48 5.91 2.02
N HIS A 108 6.60 5.04 1.54
CA HIS A 108 6.11 3.89 2.29
C HIS A 108 6.74 2.63 1.71
N SER A 109 7.31 1.81 2.58
CA SER A 109 8.17 0.67 2.21
C SER A 109 7.56 -0.67 2.62
N THR A 110 7.92 -1.75 1.93
CA THR A 110 7.58 -3.14 2.30
C THR A 110 8.51 -3.74 3.35
N VAL A 111 9.56 -3.02 3.75
CA VAL A 111 10.54 -3.47 4.74
C VAL A 111 9.85 -3.82 6.05
N GLU A 112 10.16 -5.01 6.58
CA GLU A 112 9.62 -5.47 7.85
C GLU A 112 10.10 -4.60 9.02
N GLN A 113 9.20 -4.17 9.89
CA GLN A 113 9.56 -3.39 11.09
C GLN A 113 10.58 -4.11 11.99
N ALA A 114 10.60 -5.45 11.99
CA ALA A 114 11.56 -6.25 12.75
C ALA A 114 13.02 -6.08 12.28
N SER A 115 13.25 -5.53 11.08
CA SER A 115 14.59 -5.25 10.56
C SER A 115 15.33 -4.15 11.33
N GLY A 116 14.65 -3.39 12.18
CA GLY A 116 15.23 -2.23 12.88
C GLY A 116 15.55 -1.05 11.96
N VAL A 117 15.30 -1.18 10.65
CA VAL A 117 15.53 -0.13 9.65
C VAL A 117 14.19 0.53 9.32
N LEU A 118 14.09 1.82 9.60
CA LEU A 118 12.93 2.63 9.21
C LEU A 118 13.19 3.24 7.82
N ILE A 119 12.46 2.78 6.81
CA ILE A 119 12.46 3.38 5.48
C ILE A 119 11.24 4.28 5.33
N GLY A 120 11.42 5.59 5.52
CA GLY A 120 10.34 6.60 5.43
C GLY A 120 10.60 7.71 4.40
N SER A 121 11.83 7.79 3.88
CA SER A 121 12.25 8.85 2.95
C SER A 121 13.16 8.32 1.84
N TRP A 122 13.35 9.13 0.80
CA TRP A 122 14.31 8.82 -0.27
C TRP A 122 15.73 8.67 0.27
N SER A 123 16.11 9.49 1.26
CA SER A 123 17.43 9.44 1.89
C SER A 123 17.66 8.09 2.56
N ASP A 124 16.66 7.55 3.26
CA ASP A 124 16.76 6.26 3.93
C ASP A 124 16.98 5.13 2.91
N ILE A 125 16.21 5.14 1.82
CA ILE A 125 16.37 4.18 0.72
C ILE A 125 17.80 4.24 0.18
N THR A 126 18.30 5.44 -0.16
CA THR A 126 19.65 5.59 -0.72
C THR A 126 20.77 5.22 0.25
N LYS A 127 20.59 5.48 1.54
CA LYS A 127 21.61 5.22 2.58
C LYS A 127 21.72 3.74 2.93
N HIS A 128 20.59 3.03 2.91
CA HIS A 128 20.49 1.66 3.43
C HIS A 128 20.41 0.58 2.35
N SER A 129 20.56 0.94 1.07
CA SER A 129 20.41 0.01 -0.06
C SER A 129 21.68 -0.12 -0.91
N THR A 130 21.90 -1.30 -1.47
CA THR A 130 22.99 -1.60 -2.42
C THR A 130 22.56 -1.44 -3.87
N HIS A 131 21.28 -1.70 -4.16
CA HIS A 131 20.68 -1.59 -5.48
C HIS A 131 19.37 -0.84 -5.35
N ILE A 132 19.07 0.04 -6.31
CA ILE A 132 17.82 0.79 -6.36
C ILE A 132 17.44 0.92 -7.82
N GLU A 133 16.19 0.62 -8.12
CA GLU A 133 15.62 0.77 -9.45
C GLU A 133 14.22 1.37 -9.36
N MET A 134 13.86 2.16 -10.36
CA MET A 134 12.55 2.79 -10.47
C MET A 134 11.71 2.08 -11.52
N ALA A 135 10.44 1.85 -11.20
CA ALA A 135 9.49 1.29 -12.15
C ALA A 135 9.29 2.26 -13.33
N ASP A 136 9.44 1.75 -14.55
CA ASP A 136 9.31 2.53 -15.78
C ASP A 136 8.02 2.18 -16.53
N SER A 137 7.75 0.88 -16.68
CA SER A 137 6.58 0.36 -17.40
C SER A 137 5.76 -0.59 -16.55
N TRP A 138 4.44 -0.60 -16.79
CA TRP A 138 3.47 -1.40 -16.06
C TRP A 138 2.58 -2.18 -17.02
N GLN A 139 2.26 -3.42 -16.64
CA GLN A 139 1.23 -4.20 -17.31
C GLN A 139 0.05 -4.42 -16.36
N ARG A 140 -1.14 -4.04 -16.82
CA ARG A 140 -2.38 -4.36 -16.12
C ARG A 140 -2.64 -5.85 -16.22
N LEU A 141 -3.07 -6.45 -15.12
CA LEU A 141 -3.62 -7.80 -15.18
C LEU A 141 -5.04 -7.73 -15.74
N PRO A 142 -5.45 -8.69 -16.59
CA PRO A 142 -6.75 -8.64 -17.25
C PRO A 142 -7.90 -8.55 -16.25
N ASP A 143 -8.89 -7.74 -16.58
CA ASP A 143 -10.13 -7.58 -15.83
C ASP A 143 -10.85 -8.95 -15.79
N GLY A 144 -11.14 -9.44 -14.59
CA GLY A 144 -11.56 -10.83 -14.35
C GLY A 144 -11.16 -11.36 -12.97
N LEU A 145 -10.30 -10.62 -12.27
CA LEU A 145 -10.18 -10.74 -10.81
C LEU A 145 -11.49 -10.22 -10.19
N PRO A 146 -11.99 -10.86 -9.11
CA PRO A 146 -13.26 -10.50 -8.50
C PRO A 146 -13.27 -9.00 -8.21
N HIS A 147 -14.19 -8.27 -8.84
CA HIS A 147 -14.43 -6.88 -8.51
C HIS A 147 -14.62 -6.77 -7.00
N TYR A 148 -13.92 -5.84 -6.38
CA TYR A 148 -14.25 -5.38 -5.05
C TYR A 148 -15.71 -4.92 -5.05
N SER A 149 -16.62 -5.81 -4.68
CA SER A 149 -17.95 -5.39 -4.26
C SER A 149 -17.75 -4.63 -2.97
N GLU A 150 -18.27 -3.40 -2.88
CA GLU A 150 -18.30 -2.55 -1.67
C GLU A 150 -18.92 -3.22 -0.41
N TRP A 151 -19.28 -4.49 -0.53
CA TRP A 151 -19.75 -5.37 0.51
C TRP A 151 -18.65 -5.68 1.52
N LYS A 152 -18.52 -4.79 2.53
CA LYS A 152 -18.38 -5.12 3.97
C LYS A 152 -17.92 -3.93 4.84
N PHE A 153 -17.91 -2.69 4.34
CA PHE A 153 -17.69 -1.54 5.23
C PHE A 153 -18.93 -1.14 6.06
N ARG A 154 -20.12 -1.62 5.68
CA ARG A 154 -21.32 -1.49 6.52
C ARG A 154 -21.44 -2.70 7.46
N ARG A 155 -21.22 -2.41 8.75
CA ARG A 155 -21.52 -3.21 9.95
C ARG A 155 -20.46 -4.23 10.34
N GLN A 156 -19.52 -3.77 11.17
CA GLN A 156 -19.27 -4.38 12.48
C GLN A 156 -18.73 -3.28 13.41
N ARG A 157 -19.63 -2.37 13.85
CA ARG A 157 -19.41 -1.79 15.19
C ARG A 157 -19.48 -2.98 16.15
N PRO A 158 -18.52 -3.17 17.06
CA PRO A 158 -18.74 -4.08 18.17
C PRO A 158 -20.02 -3.64 18.84
N ALA A 159 -20.94 -4.57 19.09
CA ALA A 159 -22.07 -4.30 19.95
C ALA A 159 -21.48 -3.99 21.33
N THR A 160 -21.27 -2.70 21.63
CA THR A 160 -21.01 -2.27 22.98
C THR A 160 -22.22 -2.67 23.81
N ALA A 161 -21.96 -3.56 24.76
CA ALA A 161 -22.87 -3.86 25.85
C ALA A 161 -23.42 -2.53 26.40
N GLY A 162 -24.72 -2.50 26.61
CA GLY A 162 -25.46 -1.27 26.83
C GLY A 162 -25.01 -0.48 28.05
N SER A 163 -25.21 0.83 27.97
CA SER A 163 -25.84 1.56 29.06
C SER A 163 -26.48 2.82 28.50
N SER A 164 -27.76 2.95 28.79
CA SER A 164 -28.60 4.14 28.64
C SER A 164 -27.95 5.38 29.24
N LEU A 165 -27.98 6.49 28.51
CA LEU A 165 -28.42 7.83 28.94
C LEU A 165 -28.14 8.83 27.82
N GLY A 166 -29.18 9.59 27.45
CA GLY A 166 -29.23 10.35 26.20
C GLY A 166 -28.43 11.66 26.19
N GLN A 167 -28.14 12.13 24.99
CA GLN A 167 -28.31 13.52 24.53
C GLN A 167 -27.79 13.64 23.08
N GLN A 168 -28.73 13.82 22.15
CA GLN A 168 -28.74 14.84 21.10
C GLN A 168 -27.40 15.49 20.70
N LEU A 169 -26.86 15.14 19.52
CA LEU A 169 -26.19 16.09 18.60
C LEU A 169 -26.40 15.65 17.14
N SER A 170 -27.08 16.53 16.39
CA SER A 170 -26.94 16.87 14.95
C SER A 170 -26.09 15.96 14.06
N HIS A 171 -26.63 15.34 13.01
CA HIS A 171 -26.78 15.89 11.64
C HIS A 171 -25.48 16.47 11.03
N ASP A 172 -25.20 15.97 9.81
CA ASP A 172 -24.15 16.34 8.84
C ASP A 172 -22.73 15.83 9.19
N VAL A 173 -21.95 15.20 8.30
CA VAL A 173 -21.64 15.54 6.91
C VAL A 173 -21.30 14.26 6.14
N CYS A 174 -22.00 14.01 5.04
CA CYS A 174 -21.55 13.19 3.89
C CYS A 174 -22.58 13.37 2.74
N GLY A 175 -22.78 14.62 2.28
CA GLY A 175 -23.21 14.89 0.91
C GLY A 175 -21.93 15.08 0.10
N GLY A 176 -21.69 14.43 -1.04
CA GLY A 176 -22.61 14.20 -2.14
C GLY A 176 -22.73 15.51 -2.90
N PHE A 177 -22.10 15.63 -4.07
CA PHE A 177 -22.58 16.46 -5.18
C PHE A 177 -21.91 16.03 -6.49
N GLU A 178 -22.71 16.29 -7.53
CA GLU A 178 -22.62 15.96 -8.95
C GLU A 178 -21.41 16.54 -9.68
#